data_AF-A0A212ET75-F1
#
_entry.id   AF-A0A212ET75-F1
#
_cell.length_a   1.000
_cell.length_b   1.000
_cell.length_c   1.000
_cell.angle_alpha   90.00
_cell.angle_beta   90.00
_cell.angle_gamma   90.00
#
_symmetry.space_group_name_H-M   'P 1'
#
loop_
_entity.id
_entity.type
_entity.pdbx_description
1 polymer ?
#
loop_
_entity_poly.entity_id
_entity_poly.type
_entity_poly.pdbx_seq_one_letter_code
_entity_poly.pdbx_strand_id
1 'polypeptide(L)'
;MLNLLRIALFIVAVNADLLNHERTKGATLKPISVCCDIPELGDPKPLAECSNMKLQGPCSDVQCVFEKSGFLLDKQTLNKEGYRNHLMKWLEGHKEWKDGIEKAISDCVDVDLRQYLDYPCKAYDVFTCTGIAMLKVVLSDVPPHCRGPPPGGANPSDCCKLPKVFTEEDFKECGIEKPTKERRVPECSKQICLLKRYELMKDDTNVDKDAVAAFLDKYSEGDEDTQSAVEATKQKCLNNDLPNIPEICEPSKIVFCVAGSMLMNCPKWDESEDCQKLKDHFENCNKYFPKK
;
A
#
# COMPACT_ATOMS: atom_id res chain seq x y z
N MET A 1 29.60 -50.95 15.06
CA MET A 1 28.67 -50.58 13.97
C MET A 1 27.44 -49.98 14.62
N LEU A 2 27.50 -48.74 15.12
CA LEU A 2 27.77 -47.48 14.40
C LEU A 2 26.61 -47.16 13.43
N ASN A 3 25.83 -46.14 13.82
CA ASN A 3 25.16 -45.11 13.01
C ASN A 3 24.47 -45.48 11.69
N LEU A 4 23.33 -44.80 11.46
CA LEU A 4 22.70 -44.48 10.16
C LEU A 4 21.33 -45.11 9.87
N LEU A 5 20.41 -45.18 10.83
CA LEU A 5 18.99 -45.40 10.48
C LEU A 5 18.01 -44.54 11.29
N ARG A 6 18.37 -43.27 11.53
CA ARG A 6 17.47 -42.24 12.10
C ARG A 6 17.54 -40.87 11.40
N ILE A 7 18.22 -40.75 10.26
CA ILE A 7 18.31 -39.49 9.50
C ILE A 7 18.26 -39.82 8.01
N ALA A 8 17.06 -39.83 7.42
CA ALA A 8 16.80 -39.57 5.99
C ALA A 8 15.37 -40.02 5.61
N LEU A 9 14.38 -39.20 5.96
CA LEU A 9 13.21 -38.89 5.11
C LEU A 9 12.40 -37.78 5.81
N PHE A 10 13.09 -36.65 6.00
CA PHE A 10 12.55 -35.36 6.39
C PHE A 10 12.66 -34.42 5.17
N ILE A 11 12.08 -34.84 4.03
CA ILE A 11 11.83 -34.06 2.82
C ILE A 11 10.66 -34.83 2.20
N VAL A 12 9.39 -34.43 2.27
CA VAL A 12 8.74 -33.31 1.58
C VAL A 12 7.43 -33.03 2.34
N ALA A 13 7.35 -31.95 3.12
CA ALA A 13 6.08 -31.40 3.61
C ALA A 13 6.31 -29.97 4.13
N VAL A 14 6.90 -29.12 3.29
CA VAL A 14 6.89 -27.68 3.52
C VAL A 14 6.77 -27.02 2.14
N ASN A 15 5.93 -25.99 2.06
CA ASN A 15 5.45 -25.28 0.86
C ASN A 15 4.16 -25.81 0.24
N ALA A 16 3.07 -25.71 1.00
CA ALA A 16 1.73 -25.53 0.42
C ALA A 16 0.90 -24.44 1.13
N ASP A 17 1.24 -24.06 2.37
CA ASP A 17 0.40 -23.13 3.16
C ASP A 17 0.74 -21.64 3.07
N LEU A 18 1.70 -21.23 2.24
CA LEU A 18 1.97 -19.80 1.97
C LEU A 18 1.07 -19.19 0.88
N LEU A 19 0.23 -20.00 0.23
CA LEU A 19 -0.78 -19.55 -0.74
C LEU A 19 -2.22 -19.72 -0.23
N ASN A 20 -2.40 -20.24 0.99
CA ASN A 20 -3.71 -20.50 1.62
C ASN A 20 -4.20 -19.33 2.47
N HIS A 21 -3.78 -18.10 2.18
CA HIS A 21 -4.63 -16.98 2.60
C HIS A 21 -5.90 -17.11 1.76
N GLU A 22 -7.04 -17.38 2.40
CA GLU A 22 -8.34 -17.30 1.74
C GLU A 22 -8.38 -15.95 1.01
N ARG A 23 -8.26 -15.98 -0.33
CA ARG A 23 -8.47 -14.81 -1.17
C ARG A 23 -9.96 -14.49 -1.05
N THR A 24 -10.31 -13.72 -0.02
CA THR A 24 -11.62 -13.07 0.11
C THR A 24 -11.78 -11.93 -0.90
N LYS A 25 -10.73 -11.61 -1.67
CA LYS A 25 -10.73 -10.56 -2.68
C LYS A 25 -11.02 -11.16 -4.06
N GLY A 26 -12.03 -10.59 -4.70
CA GLY A 26 -12.35 -10.87 -6.09
C GLY A 26 -11.25 -10.43 -7.07
N ALA A 27 -11.44 -10.77 -8.34
CA ALA A 27 -10.58 -10.30 -9.44
C ALA A 27 -10.59 -8.76 -9.49
N THR A 28 -9.44 -8.18 -9.82
CA THR A 28 -9.25 -6.72 -9.91
C THR A 28 -8.28 -6.39 -11.04
N LEU A 29 -8.52 -5.29 -11.74
CA LEU A 29 -7.55 -4.63 -12.61
C LEU A 29 -7.13 -3.29 -12.00
N LYS A 30 -7.05 -3.21 -10.66
CA LYS A 30 -6.43 -2.10 -9.94
C LYS A 30 -4.92 -2.36 -9.89
N PRO A 31 -4.07 -1.53 -10.52
CA PRO A 31 -2.62 -1.68 -10.39
C PRO A 31 -2.22 -1.59 -8.91
N ILE A 32 -1.38 -2.51 -8.44
CA ILE A 32 -0.89 -2.48 -7.07
C ILE A 32 0.08 -1.30 -6.95
N SER A 33 -0.44 -0.17 -6.49
CA SER A 33 0.32 1.03 -6.25
C SER A 33 -0.02 1.54 -4.85
N VAL A 34 0.99 1.57 -3.99
CA VAL A 34 0.87 2.07 -2.60
C VAL A 34 0.88 3.61 -2.58
N CYS A 35 1.35 4.25 -3.66
CA CYS A 35 1.59 5.69 -3.70
C CYS A 35 0.47 6.47 -4.37
N CYS A 36 -0.37 5.83 -5.19
CA CYS A 36 -1.37 6.50 -6.03
C CYS A 36 -2.67 5.70 -6.04
N ASP A 37 -3.80 6.35 -5.76
CA ASP A 37 -5.13 5.72 -5.83
C ASP A 37 -5.61 5.66 -7.29
N ILE A 38 -4.96 4.83 -8.10
CA ILE A 38 -5.43 4.52 -9.46
C ILE A 38 -6.77 3.78 -9.31
N PRO A 39 -7.88 4.30 -9.84
CA PRO A 39 -9.18 3.63 -9.72
C PRO A 39 -9.19 2.28 -10.43
N GLU A 40 -10.18 1.44 -10.11
CA GLU A 40 -10.38 0.16 -10.77
C GLU A 40 -10.58 0.35 -12.29
N LEU A 41 -9.75 -0.30 -13.10
CA LEU A 41 -9.83 -0.22 -14.56
C LEU A 41 -10.83 -1.20 -15.15
N GLY A 42 -11.15 -2.30 -14.45
CA GLY A 42 -12.04 -3.34 -14.94
C GLY A 42 -13.52 -2.98 -14.80
N ASP A 43 -14.34 -3.44 -15.75
CA ASP A 43 -15.78 -3.33 -15.62
C ASP A 43 -16.31 -4.25 -14.49
N PRO A 44 -17.29 -3.82 -13.69
CA PRO A 44 -17.76 -4.58 -12.53
C PRO A 44 -18.22 -6.01 -12.85
N LYS A 45 -18.84 -6.22 -14.03
CA LYS A 45 -19.40 -7.53 -14.41
C LYS A 45 -18.30 -8.57 -14.70
N PRO A 46 -17.34 -8.34 -15.61
CA PRO A 46 -16.20 -9.24 -15.80
C PRO A 46 -15.41 -9.53 -14.51
N LEU A 47 -15.20 -8.51 -13.67
CA LEU A 47 -14.52 -8.69 -12.38
C LEU A 47 -15.29 -9.67 -11.47
N ALA A 48 -16.60 -9.48 -11.31
CA ALA A 48 -17.44 -10.37 -10.50
C ALA A 48 -17.46 -11.81 -11.03
N GLU A 49 -17.52 -12.01 -12.36
CA GLU A 49 -17.51 -13.33 -12.96
C GLU A 49 -16.18 -14.08 -12.72
N CYS A 50 -15.05 -13.36 -12.76
CA CYS A 50 -13.72 -13.94 -12.58
C CYS A 50 -13.30 -14.09 -11.11
N SER A 51 -14.01 -13.43 -10.18
CA SER A 51 -13.71 -13.44 -8.74
C SER A 51 -13.92 -14.78 -8.04
N ASN A 52 -14.78 -15.64 -8.58
CA ASN A 52 -15.15 -16.91 -7.94
C ASN A 52 -14.28 -18.09 -8.40
N MET A 53 -13.42 -17.89 -9.39
CA MET A 53 -12.55 -18.95 -9.88
C MET A 53 -11.29 -19.00 -9.03
N LYS A 54 -10.99 -20.14 -8.40
CA LYS A 54 -9.69 -20.42 -7.77
C LYS A 54 -8.63 -20.59 -8.86
N LEU A 55 -8.29 -19.51 -9.55
CA LEU A 55 -7.27 -19.53 -10.59
C LEU A 55 -5.88 -19.46 -9.96
N GLN A 56 -4.95 -20.26 -10.48
CA GLN A 56 -3.58 -20.27 -9.99
C GLN A 56 -2.76 -19.18 -10.68
N GLY A 57 -2.13 -18.32 -9.87
CA GLY A 57 -1.15 -17.33 -10.33
C GLY A 57 -1.72 -16.00 -10.83
N PRO A 58 -0.87 -14.97 -10.95
CA PRO A 58 -1.27 -13.60 -11.22
C PRO A 58 -1.78 -13.37 -12.65
N CYS A 59 -1.36 -14.21 -13.60
CA CYS A 59 -1.84 -14.14 -14.99
C CYS A 59 -3.32 -14.51 -15.09
N SER A 60 -3.76 -15.55 -14.37
CA SER A 60 -5.03 -16.20 -14.64
C SER A 60 -6.24 -15.30 -14.33
N ASP A 61 -6.19 -14.52 -13.25
CA ASP A 61 -7.26 -13.58 -12.90
C ASP A 61 -7.40 -12.49 -13.96
N VAL A 62 -6.26 -11.90 -14.36
CA VAL A 62 -6.20 -10.84 -15.38
C VAL A 62 -6.64 -11.40 -16.74
N GLN A 63 -6.20 -12.60 -17.09
CA GLN A 63 -6.56 -13.30 -18.32
C GLN A 63 -8.07 -13.51 -18.40
N CYS A 64 -8.70 -14.02 -17.33
CA CYS A 64 -10.15 -14.21 -17.30
C CYS A 64 -10.89 -12.90 -17.57
N VAL A 65 -10.49 -11.81 -16.90
CA VAL A 65 -11.14 -10.50 -17.07
C VAL A 65 -10.96 -10.00 -18.49
N PHE A 66 -9.75 -10.09 -19.05
CA PHE A 66 -9.46 -9.67 -20.42
C PHE A 66 -10.25 -10.45 -21.47
N GLU A 67 -10.41 -11.77 -21.29
CA GLU A 67 -11.24 -12.61 -22.17
C GLU A 67 -12.71 -12.22 -22.09
N LYS A 68 -13.25 -12.04 -20.87
CA LYS A 68 -14.65 -11.69 -20.63
C LYS A 68 -15.02 -10.28 -21.08
N SER A 69 -14.06 -9.36 -21.04
CA SER A 69 -14.23 -7.99 -21.53
C SER A 69 -14.01 -7.86 -23.04
N GLY A 70 -13.60 -8.93 -23.74
CA GLY A 70 -13.31 -8.88 -25.18
C GLY A 70 -12.04 -8.09 -25.53
N PHE A 71 -11.13 -7.94 -24.56
CA PHE A 71 -9.84 -7.27 -24.75
C PHE A 71 -8.84 -8.16 -25.50
N LEU A 72 -9.16 -9.42 -25.71
CA LEU A 72 -8.33 -10.39 -26.41
C LEU A 72 -9.09 -10.95 -27.62
N LEU A 73 -8.41 -11.09 -28.76
CA LEU A 73 -8.92 -11.79 -29.93
C LEU A 73 -8.76 -13.32 -29.76
N ASP A 74 -7.69 -13.71 -29.09
CA ASP A 74 -7.38 -15.05 -28.65
C ASP A 74 -6.52 -14.96 -27.37
N LYS A 75 -6.14 -16.09 -26.78
CA LYS A 75 -5.41 -16.11 -25.49
C LYS A 75 -4.14 -15.25 -25.44
N GLN A 76 -3.49 -14.97 -26.58
CA GLN A 76 -2.22 -14.25 -26.65
C GLN A 76 -2.25 -12.99 -27.52
N THR A 77 -3.37 -12.69 -28.17
CA THR A 77 -3.49 -11.52 -29.06
C THR A 77 -4.41 -10.46 -28.46
N LEU A 78 -3.85 -9.26 -28.21
CA LEU A 78 -4.61 -8.10 -27.75
C LEU A 78 -5.55 -7.60 -28.86
N ASN A 79 -6.83 -7.44 -28.53
CA ASN A 79 -7.76 -6.63 -29.30
C ASN A 79 -7.46 -5.15 -29.02
N LYS A 80 -6.50 -4.58 -29.79
CA LYS A 80 -6.00 -3.20 -29.58
C LYS A 80 -7.14 -2.16 -29.58
N GLU A 81 -8.07 -2.28 -30.52
CA GLU A 81 -9.21 -1.37 -30.63
C GLU A 81 -10.16 -1.52 -29.44
N GLY A 82 -10.53 -2.76 -29.09
CA GLY A 82 -11.41 -3.02 -27.95
C GLY A 82 -10.85 -2.48 -26.64
N TYR A 83 -9.56 -2.72 -26.38
CA TYR A 83 -8.91 -2.23 -25.16
C TYR A 83 -8.68 -0.72 -25.15
N ARG A 84 -8.32 -0.11 -26.30
CA ARG A 84 -8.24 1.36 -26.43
C ARG A 84 -9.59 2.02 -26.13
N ASN A 85 -10.66 1.50 -26.72
CA ASN A 85 -12.00 2.05 -26.53
C ASN A 85 -12.44 1.94 -25.07
N HIS A 86 -12.07 0.84 -24.41
CA HIS A 86 -12.27 0.68 -22.96
C HIS A 86 -11.57 1.77 -22.15
N LEU A 87 -10.26 1.98 -22.37
CA LEU A 87 -9.49 3.00 -21.64
C LEU A 87 -10.04 4.42 -21.88
N MET A 88 -10.43 4.73 -23.12
CA MET A 88 -11.01 6.03 -23.47
C MET A 88 -12.39 6.24 -22.83
N LYS A 89 -13.22 5.19 -22.76
CA LYS A 89 -14.52 5.24 -22.08
C LYS A 89 -14.33 5.39 -20.57
N TRP A 90 -13.40 4.66 -19.97
CA TRP A 90 -13.05 4.78 -18.55
C TRP A 90 -12.63 6.21 -18.21
N LEU A 91 -11.87 6.86 -19.09
CA LEU A 91 -11.43 8.25 -18.94
C LEU A 91 -12.58 9.26 -18.85
N GLU A 92 -13.76 8.97 -19.39
CA GLU A 92 -14.93 9.86 -19.28
C GLU A 92 -15.33 10.10 -17.81
N GLY A 93 -15.14 9.10 -16.94
CA GLY A 93 -15.38 9.16 -15.50
C GLY A 93 -14.17 9.59 -14.65
N HIS A 94 -12.98 9.68 -15.26
CA HIS A 94 -11.69 9.82 -14.57
C HIS A 94 -10.77 10.80 -15.29
N LYS A 95 -11.30 11.98 -15.66
CA LYS A 95 -10.63 12.94 -16.55
C LYS A 95 -9.25 13.38 -16.07
N GLU A 96 -9.01 13.37 -14.76
CA GLU A 96 -7.72 13.65 -14.14
C GLU A 96 -6.61 12.67 -14.55
N TRP A 97 -6.96 11.51 -15.09
CA TRP A 97 -6.02 10.48 -15.56
C TRP A 97 -5.73 10.55 -17.06
N LYS A 98 -6.16 11.61 -17.76
CA LYS A 98 -6.03 11.75 -19.22
C LYS A 98 -4.61 11.45 -19.71
N ASP A 99 -3.62 12.13 -19.16
CA ASP A 99 -2.23 11.98 -19.59
C ASP A 99 -1.70 10.56 -19.30
N GLY A 100 -2.15 9.94 -18.21
CA GLY A 100 -1.85 8.55 -17.86
C GLY A 100 -2.42 7.55 -18.87
N ILE A 101 -3.66 7.76 -19.30
CA ILE A 101 -4.34 6.92 -20.29
C ILE A 101 -3.74 7.11 -21.69
N GLU A 102 -3.49 8.34 -22.11
CA GLU A 102 -2.81 8.63 -23.38
C GLU A 102 -1.44 7.96 -23.43
N LYS A 103 -0.68 8.02 -22.33
CA LYS A 103 0.60 7.34 -22.20
C LYS A 103 0.46 5.81 -22.23
N ALA A 104 -0.52 5.25 -21.53
CA ALA A 104 -0.76 3.81 -21.53
C ALA A 104 -1.13 3.29 -22.93
N ILE A 105 -1.95 4.02 -23.68
CA ILE A 105 -2.29 3.66 -25.06
C ILE A 105 -1.03 3.65 -25.93
N SER A 106 -0.26 4.74 -25.90
CA SER A 106 0.97 4.88 -26.69
C SER A 106 2.02 3.82 -26.32
N ASP A 107 2.27 3.59 -25.03
CA ASP A 107 3.36 2.74 -24.56
C ASP A 107 2.98 1.25 -24.46
N CYS A 108 1.69 0.92 -24.44
CA CYS A 108 1.24 -0.45 -24.13
C CYS A 108 0.23 -1.06 -25.10
N VAL A 109 -0.56 -0.26 -25.80
CA VAL A 109 -1.58 -0.76 -26.74
C VAL A 109 -1.06 -0.72 -28.16
N ASP A 110 -0.40 0.38 -28.53
CA ASP A 110 0.02 0.61 -29.91
C ASP A 110 1.30 -0.12 -30.30
N VAL A 111 2.07 -0.56 -29.31
CA VAL A 111 3.36 -1.22 -29.49
C VAL A 111 3.29 -2.71 -29.19
N ASP A 112 4.31 -3.44 -29.64
CA ASP A 112 4.53 -4.82 -29.25
C ASP A 112 5.25 -4.87 -27.90
N LEU A 113 4.54 -5.37 -26.90
CA LEU A 113 5.02 -5.45 -25.53
C LEU A 113 6.06 -6.54 -25.33
N ARG A 114 7.02 -6.24 -24.45
CA ARG A 114 7.85 -7.27 -23.81
C ARG A 114 7.01 -8.14 -22.87
N GLN A 115 7.44 -9.39 -22.70
CA GLN A 115 6.90 -10.29 -21.68
C GLN A 115 7.41 -9.88 -20.28
N TYR A 116 6.52 -9.85 -19.29
CA TYR A 116 6.84 -9.50 -17.90
C TYR A 116 6.99 -10.72 -16.97
N LEU A 117 6.32 -11.82 -17.29
CA LEU A 117 6.43 -13.09 -16.56
C LEU A 117 7.44 -14.02 -17.24
N ASP A 118 7.86 -15.07 -16.55
CA ASP A 118 8.72 -16.11 -17.14
C ASP A 118 7.97 -17.03 -18.12
N TYR A 119 6.65 -16.87 -18.23
CA TYR A 119 5.79 -17.56 -19.18
C TYR A 119 4.89 -16.57 -19.93
N PRO A 120 4.45 -16.90 -21.17
CA PRO A 120 3.67 -15.97 -21.99
C PRO A 120 2.26 -15.71 -21.43
N CYS A 121 1.94 -14.45 -21.15
CA CYS A 121 0.61 -14.03 -20.72
C CYS A 121 0.29 -12.62 -21.21
N LYS A 122 -0.32 -12.50 -22.39
CA LYS A 122 -0.55 -11.19 -23.01
C LYS A 122 -1.41 -10.26 -22.15
N ALA A 123 -2.44 -10.80 -21.50
CA ALA A 123 -3.31 -10.01 -20.61
C ALA A 123 -2.52 -9.36 -19.47
N TYR A 124 -1.65 -10.14 -18.82
CA TYR A 124 -0.82 -9.66 -17.72
C TYR A 124 0.22 -8.63 -18.19
N ASP A 125 0.83 -8.85 -19.35
CA ASP A 125 1.82 -7.93 -19.91
C ASP A 125 1.19 -6.56 -20.21
N VAL A 126 0.00 -6.56 -20.84
CA VAL A 126 -0.73 -5.34 -21.18
C VAL A 126 -1.22 -4.62 -19.93
N PHE A 127 -1.81 -5.35 -18.98
CA PHE A 127 -2.26 -4.79 -17.71
C PHE A 127 -1.10 -4.18 -16.91
N THR A 128 0.01 -4.91 -16.77
CA THR A 128 1.19 -4.45 -16.03
C THR A 128 1.81 -3.22 -16.70
N CYS A 129 1.94 -3.23 -18.03
CA CYS A 129 2.43 -2.06 -18.76
C CYS A 129 1.51 -0.85 -18.53
N THR A 130 0.19 -1.02 -18.65
CA THR A 130 -0.80 0.04 -18.45
C THR A 130 -0.66 0.69 -17.08
N GLY A 131 -0.58 -0.12 -16.01
CA GLY A 131 -0.35 0.38 -14.66
C GLY A 131 0.97 1.14 -14.52
N ILE A 132 2.07 0.63 -15.10
CA ILE A 132 3.38 1.31 -15.09
C ILE A 132 3.33 2.64 -15.85
N ALA A 133 2.66 2.68 -17.01
CA ALA A 133 2.54 3.88 -17.83
C ALA A 133 1.78 4.98 -17.09
N MET A 134 0.65 4.63 -16.47
CA MET A 134 -0.12 5.55 -15.62
C MET A 134 0.70 6.05 -14.42
N LEU A 135 1.41 5.15 -13.73
CA LEU A 135 2.27 5.52 -12.60
C LEU A 135 3.41 6.46 -13.00
N LYS A 136 4.02 6.27 -14.17
CA LYS A 136 5.08 7.16 -14.67
C LYS A 136 4.61 8.59 -14.84
N VAL A 137 3.35 8.79 -15.24
CA VAL A 137 2.76 10.13 -15.35
C VAL A 137 2.55 10.73 -13.97
N VAL A 138 1.95 9.99 -13.03
CA VAL A 138 1.75 10.51 -11.67
C VAL A 138 3.08 10.86 -11.00
N LEU A 139 4.13 10.08 -11.26
CA LEU A 139 5.46 10.30 -10.70
C LEU A 139 6.32 11.27 -11.53
N SER A 140 5.84 11.81 -12.66
CA SER A 140 6.66 12.71 -13.50
C SER A 140 7.08 13.95 -12.74
N ASP A 141 6.18 14.48 -11.93
CA ASP A 141 6.36 15.70 -11.15
C ASP A 141 7.06 15.45 -9.80
N VAL A 142 7.24 14.18 -9.45
CA VAL A 142 7.98 13.73 -8.26
C VAL A 142 9.46 13.58 -8.63
N PRO A 143 10.38 14.31 -7.98
CA PRO A 143 11.81 14.15 -8.20
C PRO A 143 12.27 12.71 -7.99
N PRO A 144 13.20 12.17 -8.79
CA PRO A 144 13.63 10.77 -8.68
C PRO A 144 14.04 10.33 -7.27
N HIS A 145 14.72 11.21 -6.53
CA HIS A 145 15.15 10.94 -5.15
C HIS A 145 14.00 10.86 -4.13
N CYS A 146 12.79 11.31 -4.49
CA CYS A 146 11.57 11.23 -3.68
C CYS A 146 10.65 10.05 -4.06
N ARG A 147 10.96 9.32 -5.13
CA ARG A 147 10.14 8.18 -5.59
C ARG A 147 10.40 6.90 -4.82
N GLY A 148 11.53 6.84 -4.12
CA GLY A 148 12.00 5.68 -3.36
C GLY A 148 12.04 5.95 -1.86
N PRO A 149 12.40 4.93 -1.05
CA PRO A 149 12.61 5.11 0.37
C PRO A 149 13.76 6.10 0.64
N PRO A 150 13.79 6.71 1.84
CA PRO A 150 14.89 7.59 2.24
C PRO A 150 16.27 6.91 2.13
N PRO A 151 17.31 7.64 1.71
CA PRO A 151 18.67 7.13 1.70
C PRO A 151 19.21 6.92 3.12
N GLY A 152 20.24 6.09 3.28
CA GLY A 152 20.95 5.89 4.55
C GLY A 152 20.43 4.75 5.42
N GLY A 153 19.21 4.24 5.18
CA GLY A 153 18.70 3.04 5.87
C GLY A 153 18.50 3.19 7.39
N ALA A 154 18.66 4.41 7.92
CA ALA A 154 18.39 4.71 9.32
C ALA A 154 16.91 4.46 9.64
N ASN A 155 16.67 3.89 10.82
CA ASN A 155 15.32 3.70 11.30
C ASN A 155 14.77 5.05 11.82
N PRO A 156 13.62 5.52 11.33
CA PRO A 156 13.06 6.79 11.78
C PRO A 156 12.85 6.90 13.29
N SER A 157 12.58 5.79 13.99
CA SER A 157 12.42 5.79 15.46
C SER A 157 13.74 6.05 16.21
N ASP A 158 14.87 5.77 15.59
CA ASP A 158 16.19 6.01 16.18
C ASP A 158 16.63 7.46 15.92
N CYS A 159 16.15 8.06 14.83
CA CYS A 159 16.47 9.43 14.44
C CYS A 159 15.57 10.47 15.09
N CYS A 160 14.27 10.21 15.19
CA CYS A 160 13.32 11.15 15.77
C CYS A 160 13.03 10.77 17.22
N LYS A 161 13.48 11.58 18.18
CA LYS A 161 13.38 11.27 19.62
C LYS A 161 11.99 11.62 20.19
N LEU A 162 10.95 11.08 19.57
CA LEU A 162 9.59 11.20 20.10
C LEU A 162 9.39 10.24 21.29
N PRO A 163 8.72 10.70 22.37
CA PRO A 163 8.26 9.79 23.40
C PRO A 163 7.45 8.63 22.81
N LYS A 164 7.66 7.41 23.30
CA LYS A 164 6.89 6.25 22.83
C LYS A 164 5.45 6.37 23.33
N VAL A 165 4.48 6.30 22.41
CA VAL A 165 3.04 6.25 22.74
C VAL A 165 2.67 4.86 23.28
N PHE A 166 3.08 3.82 22.56
CA PHE A 166 2.86 2.42 22.92
C PHE A 166 4.16 1.79 23.43
N THR A 167 4.06 0.98 24.47
CA THR A 167 5.16 0.21 25.05
C THR A 167 5.30 -1.15 24.36
N GLU A 168 6.44 -1.82 24.57
CA GLU A 168 6.63 -3.19 24.08
C GLU A 168 5.62 -4.18 24.70
N GLU A 169 5.18 -3.93 25.94
CA GLU A 169 4.18 -4.76 26.59
C GLU A 169 2.81 -4.60 25.91
N ASP A 170 2.43 -3.39 25.51
CA ASP A 170 1.16 -3.16 24.80
C ASP A 170 1.13 -3.92 23.45
N PHE A 171 2.24 -3.88 22.71
CA PHE A 171 2.36 -4.65 21.47
C PHE A 171 2.24 -6.16 21.72
N LYS A 172 2.92 -6.67 22.75
CA LYS A 172 2.89 -8.09 23.11
C LYS A 172 1.50 -8.54 23.54
N GLU A 173 0.84 -7.78 24.40
CA GLU A 173 -0.53 -8.08 24.86
C GLU A 173 -1.53 -8.11 23.71
N CYS A 174 -1.37 -7.23 22.72
CA CYS A 174 -2.21 -7.20 21.52
C CYS A 174 -1.75 -8.15 20.41
N GLY A 175 -0.77 -9.03 20.67
CA GLY A 175 -0.29 -10.02 19.70
C GLY A 175 0.40 -9.41 18.48
N ILE A 176 0.96 -8.21 18.62
CA ILE A 176 1.72 -7.51 17.58
C ILE A 176 3.16 -7.94 17.68
N GLU A 177 3.57 -8.76 16.72
CA GLU A 177 4.96 -9.22 16.59
C GLU A 177 5.86 -8.13 16.01
N LYS A 178 7.16 -8.25 16.25
CA LYS A 178 8.15 -7.36 15.66
C LYS A 178 8.09 -7.47 14.12
N PRO A 179 8.25 -6.34 13.40
CA PRO A 179 8.24 -6.35 11.94
C PRO A 179 9.27 -7.35 11.41
N THR A 180 8.83 -8.28 10.57
CA THR A 180 9.74 -9.11 9.78
C THR A 180 10.11 -8.37 8.49
N LYS A 181 11.04 -8.91 7.69
CA LYS A 181 11.35 -8.35 6.37
C LYS A 181 10.15 -8.36 5.41
N GLU A 182 9.10 -9.10 5.72
CA GLU A 182 7.87 -9.15 4.94
C GLU A 182 6.96 -7.97 5.32
N ARG A 183 6.62 -7.14 4.33
CA ARG A 183 5.59 -6.11 4.49
C ARG A 183 4.23 -6.79 4.61
N ARG A 184 3.70 -6.92 5.83
CA ARG A 184 2.34 -7.40 6.08
C ARG A 184 1.41 -6.21 6.33
N VAL A 185 0.22 -6.26 5.73
CA VAL A 185 -0.85 -5.33 6.08
C VAL A 185 -1.20 -5.58 7.56
N PRO A 186 -1.25 -4.54 8.41
CA PRO A 186 -1.58 -4.74 9.81
C PRO A 186 -2.97 -5.35 9.98
N GLU A 187 -3.06 -6.34 10.86
CA GLU A 187 -4.34 -6.93 11.25
C GLU A 187 -5.15 -5.93 12.08
N CYS A 188 -6.39 -5.69 11.66
CA CYS A 188 -7.27 -4.70 12.29
C CYS A 188 -7.58 -5.00 13.75
N SER A 189 -7.80 -6.28 14.09
CA SER A 189 -8.04 -6.72 15.47
C SER A 189 -6.93 -6.30 16.42
N LYS A 190 -5.67 -6.36 15.96
CA LYS A 190 -4.50 -5.98 16.75
C LYS A 190 -4.41 -4.46 16.98
N GLN A 191 -4.75 -3.66 15.96
CA GLN A 191 -4.80 -2.20 16.10
C GLN A 191 -5.97 -1.73 16.97
N ILE A 192 -7.14 -2.37 16.84
CA ILE A 192 -8.29 -2.13 17.72
C ILE A 192 -7.92 -2.43 19.18
N CYS A 193 -7.22 -3.53 19.45
CA CYS A 193 -6.73 -3.86 20.79
C CYS A 193 -5.87 -2.74 21.38
N LEU A 194 -4.88 -2.24 20.62
CA LEU A 194 -4.01 -1.15 21.07
C LEU A 194 -4.82 0.11 21.40
N LEU A 195 -5.69 0.56 20.50
CA LEU A 195 -6.44 1.80 20.70
C LEU A 195 -7.43 1.70 21.86
N LYS A 196 -8.11 0.55 22.03
CA LYS A 196 -9.02 0.33 23.17
C LYS A 196 -8.33 0.43 24.52
N ARG A 197 -7.08 -0.04 24.62
CA ARG A 197 -6.30 -0.02 25.87
C ARG A 197 -6.01 1.40 26.37
N TYR A 198 -6.09 2.39 25.48
CA TYR A 198 -5.94 3.81 25.77
C TYR A 198 -7.26 4.58 25.66
N GLU A 199 -8.41 3.87 25.61
CA GLU A 199 -9.75 4.47 25.49
C GLU A 199 -9.92 5.35 24.24
N LEU A 200 -9.22 5.00 23.14
CA LEU A 200 -9.21 5.77 21.88
C LEU A 200 -10.23 5.27 20.84
N MET A 201 -11.15 4.39 21.25
CA MET A 201 -12.16 3.80 20.38
C MET A 201 -13.55 4.11 20.92
N LYS A 202 -14.49 4.47 20.04
CA LYS A 202 -15.92 4.60 20.41
C LYS A 202 -16.58 3.24 20.57
N ASP A 203 -16.19 2.31 19.71
CA ASP A 203 -16.68 0.93 19.67
C ASP A 203 -15.65 -0.01 19.00
N ASP A 204 -16.06 -1.20 18.57
CA ASP A 204 -15.19 -2.21 17.97
C ASP A 204 -14.73 -1.86 16.54
N THR A 205 -15.28 -0.80 15.95
CA THR A 205 -15.08 -0.42 14.55
C THR A 205 -14.60 1.02 14.39
N ASN A 206 -15.10 1.94 15.21
CA ASN A 206 -14.92 3.38 15.04
C ASN A 206 -13.92 3.95 16.05
N VAL A 207 -12.97 4.73 15.54
CA VAL A 207 -12.00 5.46 16.37
C VAL A 207 -12.65 6.66 17.02
N ASP A 208 -12.35 6.91 18.30
CA ASP A 208 -12.76 8.14 18.97
C ASP A 208 -11.76 9.27 18.67
N LYS A 209 -12.01 10.01 17.60
CA LYS A 209 -11.14 11.13 17.18
C LYS A 209 -11.02 12.22 18.25
N ASP A 210 -12.04 12.44 19.08
CA ASP A 210 -11.98 13.44 20.16
C ASP A 210 -11.08 12.94 21.30
N ALA A 211 -11.18 11.66 21.65
CA ALA A 211 -10.28 11.03 22.61
C ALA A 211 -8.83 10.99 22.10
N VAL A 212 -8.62 10.72 20.81
CA VAL A 212 -7.30 10.78 20.17
C VAL A 212 -6.72 12.20 20.23
N ALA A 213 -7.52 13.24 19.95
CA ALA A 213 -7.07 14.62 20.08
C ALA A 213 -6.63 14.95 21.52
N ALA A 214 -7.46 14.61 22.51
CA ALA A 214 -7.14 14.83 23.92
C ALA A 214 -5.91 14.03 24.38
N PHE A 215 -5.74 12.80 23.88
CA PHE A 215 -4.56 11.99 24.13
C PHE A 215 -3.28 12.65 23.59
N LEU A 216 -3.33 13.19 22.38
CA LEU A 216 -2.20 13.90 21.78
C LEU A 216 -1.86 15.20 22.52
N ASP A 217 -2.88 15.93 23.00
CA ASP A 217 -2.66 17.14 23.81
C ASP A 217 -1.87 16.79 25.08
N LYS A 218 -2.32 15.77 25.81
CA LYS A 218 -1.63 15.26 27.00
C LYS A 218 -0.22 14.74 26.68
N TYR A 219 -0.03 14.09 25.54
CA TYR A 219 1.27 13.59 25.10
C TYR A 219 2.31 14.70 24.93
N SER A 220 1.88 15.90 24.52
CA SER A 220 2.74 17.08 24.35
C SER A 220 2.77 18.04 25.54
N GLU A 221 2.13 17.68 26.65
CA GLU A 221 2.03 18.55 27.82
C GLU A 221 3.43 18.83 28.40
N GLY A 222 3.81 20.11 28.46
CA GLY A 222 5.13 20.53 28.96
C GLY A 222 6.28 20.50 27.95
N ASP A 223 6.04 20.21 26.65
CA ASP A 223 7.04 20.27 25.59
C ASP A 223 6.52 21.09 24.38
N GLU A 224 6.83 22.38 24.35
CA GLU A 224 6.34 23.34 23.34
C GLU A 224 6.71 22.92 21.90
N ASP A 225 7.89 22.34 21.70
CA ASP A 225 8.31 21.87 20.37
C ASP A 225 7.42 20.71 19.90
N THR A 226 7.06 19.80 20.81
CA THR A 226 6.17 18.66 20.54
C THR A 226 4.72 19.12 20.34
N GLN A 227 4.27 20.19 21.01
CA GLN A 227 2.93 20.76 20.83
C GLN A 227 2.68 21.21 19.39
N SER A 228 3.66 21.87 18.77
CA SER A 228 3.55 22.30 17.37
C SER A 228 3.39 21.10 16.41
N ALA A 229 4.11 20.01 16.66
CA ALA A 229 3.99 18.77 15.91
C ALA A 229 2.63 18.07 16.11
N VAL A 230 2.11 18.11 17.34
CA VAL A 230 0.79 17.59 17.69
C VAL A 230 -0.32 18.36 16.99
N GLU A 231 -0.29 19.70 16.98
CA GLU A 231 -1.30 20.51 16.31
C GLU A 231 -1.35 20.25 14.79
N ALA A 232 -0.19 20.20 14.14
CA ALA A 232 -0.10 19.83 12.73
C ALA A 232 -0.66 18.41 12.47
N THR A 233 -0.43 17.49 13.41
CA THR A 233 -0.93 16.11 13.32
C THR A 233 -2.44 16.02 13.49
N LYS A 234 -3.03 16.72 14.46
CA LYS A 234 -4.49 16.79 14.63
C LYS A 234 -5.16 17.35 13.36
N GLN A 235 -4.64 18.45 12.82
CA GLN A 235 -5.15 19.05 11.59
C GLN A 235 -5.11 18.09 10.40
N LYS A 236 -4.03 17.31 10.26
CA LYS A 236 -3.86 16.38 9.15
C LYS A 236 -4.69 15.11 9.31
N CYS A 237 -4.75 14.56 10.51
CA CYS A 237 -5.22 13.19 10.72
C CYS A 237 -6.64 13.07 11.27
N LEU A 238 -7.15 14.10 11.94
CA LEU A 238 -8.44 14.02 12.63
C LEU A 238 -9.52 14.91 11.98
N ASN A 239 -9.12 16.06 11.42
CA ASN A 239 -10.07 17.03 10.87
C ASN A 239 -10.66 16.65 9.50
N ASN A 240 -10.05 15.72 8.79
CA ASN A 240 -10.50 15.26 7.47
C ASN A 240 -10.63 13.75 7.45
N ASP A 241 -11.45 13.24 6.53
CA ASP A 241 -11.44 11.81 6.23
C ASP A 241 -10.09 11.42 5.62
N LEU A 242 -9.49 10.38 6.20
CA LEU A 242 -8.23 9.84 5.71
C LEU A 242 -8.46 9.13 4.38
N PRO A 243 -7.45 9.10 3.48
CA PRO A 243 -7.55 8.40 2.21
C PRO A 243 -8.10 6.98 2.38
N ASN A 244 -9.09 6.63 1.56
CA ASN A 244 -9.74 5.35 1.68
C ASN A 244 -8.91 4.26 1.00
N ILE A 245 -7.98 3.67 1.75
CA ILE A 245 -7.21 2.49 1.32
C ILE A 245 -8.02 1.24 1.70
N PRO A 246 -8.61 0.48 0.74
CA PRO A 246 -9.52 -0.64 1.02
C PRO A 246 -8.89 -1.75 1.88
N GLU A 247 -7.58 -1.90 1.81
CA GLU A 247 -6.79 -2.86 2.58
C GLU A 247 -6.64 -2.51 4.07
N ILE A 248 -6.88 -1.25 4.45
CA ILE A 248 -6.50 -0.71 5.75
C ILE A 248 -7.77 -0.23 6.48
N CYS A 249 -8.08 -0.84 7.62
CA CYS A 249 -9.19 -0.38 8.48
C CYS A 249 -8.89 0.98 9.13
N GLU A 250 -9.95 1.65 9.59
CA GLU A 250 -9.88 2.97 10.20
C GLU A 250 -8.88 3.08 11.37
N PRO A 251 -8.82 2.15 12.35
CA PRO A 251 -7.79 2.17 13.39
C PRO A 251 -6.37 2.24 12.85
N SER A 252 -6.06 1.39 11.86
CA SER A 252 -4.75 1.37 11.21
C SER A 252 -4.49 2.68 10.45
N LYS A 253 -5.50 3.25 9.77
CA LYS A 253 -5.36 4.55 9.08
C LYS A 253 -4.97 5.67 10.06
N ILE A 254 -5.64 5.74 11.21
CA ILE A 254 -5.36 6.75 12.24
C ILE A 254 -3.96 6.56 12.83
N VAL A 255 -3.61 5.34 13.25
CA VAL A 255 -2.27 5.05 13.82
C VAL A 255 -1.16 5.42 12.83
N PHE A 256 -1.30 5.03 11.56
CA PHE A 256 -0.33 5.38 10.52
C PHE A 256 -0.25 6.87 10.25
N CYS A 257 -1.40 7.57 10.19
CA CYS A 257 -1.41 9.00 9.96
C CYS A 257 -0.72 9.74 11.12
N VAL A 258 -1.07 9.41 12.37
CA VAL A 258 -0.49 10.04 13.56
C VAL A 258 1.02 9.77 13.62
N ALA A 259 1.45 8.51 13.53
CA ALA A 259 2.87 8.16 13.58
C ALA A 259 3.67 8.85 12.44
N GLY A 260 3.13 8.82 11.22
CA GLY A 260 3.76 9.47 10.06
C GLY A 260 3.81 10.99 10.22
N SER A 261 2.72 11.63 10.63
CA SER A 261 2.66 13.08 10.80
C SER A 261 3.55 13.58 11.92
N MET A 262 3.62 12.88 13.05
CA MET A 262 4.53 13.21 14.15
C MET A 262 5.99 13.09 13.71
N LEU A 263 6.34 12.07 12.91
CA LEU A 263 7.68 11.94 12.34
C LEU A 263 8.01 13.05 11.34
N MET A 264 7.06 13.42 10.46
CA MET A 264 7.26 14.51 9.49
C MET A 264 7.47 15.87 10.15
N ASN A 265 6.88 16.07 11.33
CA ASN A 265 7.02 17.28 12.13
C ASN A 265 7.92 17.07 13.34
N CYS A 266 8.85 16.10 13.26
CA CYS A 266 9.67 15.72 14.40
C CYS A 266 10.41 16.93 14.98
N PRO A 267 10.22 17.25 16.26
CA PRO A 267 10.82 18.44 16.87
C PRO A 267 12.32 18.29 17.08
N LYS A 268 12.78 17.06 17.34
CA LYS A 268 14.17 16.77 17.75
C LYS A 268 14.72 15.58 16.96
N TRP A 269 15.56 15.91 15.99
CA TRP A 269 16.31 14.95 15.18
C TRP A 269 17.69 14.67 15.78
N ASP A 270 18.11 13.41 15.71
CA ASP A 270 19.48 12.99 15.98
C ASP A 270 20.45 13.61 14.96
N GLU A 271 21.63 14.04 15.41
CA GLU A 271 22.61 14.76 14.60
C GLU A 271 23.49 13.84 13.74
N SER A 272 23.34 12.53 13.84
CA SER A 272 24.08 11.58 13.00
C SER A 272 23.80 11.80 11.51
N GLU A 273 24.82 11.53 10.68
CA GLU A 273 24.76 11.77 9.23
C GLU A 273 23.57 11.06 8.57
N ASP A 274 23.27 9.83 8.96
CA ASP A 274 22.15 9.07 8.37
C ASP A 274 20.78 9.62 8.81
N CYS A 275 20.67 10.17 10.02
CA CYS A 275 19.46 10.84 10.48
C CYS A 275 19.25 12.20 9.81
N GLN A 276 20.32 12.93 9.50
CA GLN A 276 20.23 14.15 8.71
C GLN A 276 19.81 13.85 7.26
N LYS A 277 20.35 12.81 6.62
CA LYS A 277 19.88 12.36 5.29
C LYS A 277 18.39 12.00 5.29
N LEU A 278 17.92 11.34 6.35
CA LEU A 278 16.52 10.98 6.51
C LEU A 278 15.64 12.24 6.68
N LYS A 279 16.06 13.17 7.54
CA LYS A 279 15.41 14.47 7.75
C LYS A 279 15.31 15.26 6.45
N ASP A 280 16.42 15.43 5.73
CA ASP A 280 16.48 16.16 4.46
C ASP A 280 15.55 15.53 3.41
N HIS A 281 15.49 14.19 3.35
CA HIS A 281 14.56 13.50 2.47
C HIS A 281 13.11 13.84 2.82
N PHE A 282 12.73 13.81 4.11
CA PHE A 282 11.39 14.19 4.52
C PHE A 282 11.07 15.66 4.19
N GLU A 283 11.96 16.59 4.51
CA GLU A 283 11.75 18.03 4.22
C GLU A 283 11.56 18.31 2.72
N ASN A 284 12.38 17.69 1.87
CA ASN A 284 12.34 17.91 0.43
C ASN A 284 11.20 17.15 -0.28
N CYS A 285 10.84 15.97 0.24
CA CYS A 285 9.88 15.06 -0.39
C CYS A 285 8.46 15.12 0.20
N ASN A 286 8.25 15.76 1.36
CA ASN A 286 6.94 15.81 2.05
C ASN A 286 5.78 16.22 1.13
N LYS A 287 6.02 17.22 0.28
CA LYS A 287 5.00 17.74 -0.63
C LYS A 287 4.52 16.72 -1.68
N TYR A 288 5.26 15.63 -1.89
CA TYR A 288 4.96 14.55 -2.83
C TYR A 288 4.44 13.27 -2.17
N PHE A 289 4.57 13.11 -0.86
CA PHE A 289 3.86 12.04 -0.15
C PHE A 289 2.36 12.29 -0.27
N PRO A 290 1.55 11.23 -0.45
CA PRO A 290 0.20 11.35 -0.99
C PRO A 290 -0.60 12.45 -0.32
N LYS A 291 -0.89 13.49 -1.12
CA LYS A 291 -1.90 14.50 -0.84
C LYS A 291 -3.14 14.06 -1.58
N LYS A 292 -4.07 13.47 -0.83
CA LYS A 292 -5.36 12.91 -1.26
C LYS A 292 -5.24 11.51 -1.87
#